data_AF-A0A8X6R4F8-F1
#
_entry.id   AF-A0A8X6R4F8-F1
#
_cell.length_a   1.000
_cell.length_b   1.000
_cell.length_c   1.000
_cell.angle_alpha   90.00
_cell.angle_beta   90.00
_cell.angle_gamma   90.00
#
_symmetry.space_group_name_H-M   'P 1'
#
loop_
_entity.id
_entity.type
_entity.pdbx_description
1 polymer ?
#
loop_
_entity_poly.entity_id
_entity_poly.type
_entity_poly.pdbx_seq_one_letter_code
_entity_poly.pdbx_strand_id
1 'polypeptide(L)'
;MKTAGWSTRHVAGQVDRSECAVRNCWEQWTREGTHARKTGSGATRKTTRREDRRNVRQALVDPTVTRSTIGADVGVAIVPQTISRHLAEANLKSKRSFRVLPLTPEHRQLSLQWCQARSMWNVTNWQKVVFSDESRFVWGTDDNRPSLNGLPGAIFQQDNARPHTAIVAQDFLRYFQTLLWTARSPDLSPVEHVRDQLKRQMPSCHSDLELTVQDLWAHLPQDNIRCLINSMPDRGAACIAAGGGPTRY
;
A
#
# COMPACT_ATOMS: atom_id res chain seq x y z
N MET A 1 35.03 -19.76 -44.40
CA MET A 1 35.72 -21.06 -44.61
C MET A 1 35.77 -21.45 -46.08
N LYS A 2 34.64 -21.72 -46.76
CA LYS A 2 34.65 -22.16 -48.18
C LYS A 2 35.12 -21.07 -49.16
N THR A 3 34.83 -19.80 -48.90
CA THR A 3 35.28 -18.65 -49.71
C THR A 3 36.77 -18.32 -49.54
N ALA A 4 37.38 -18.73 -48.42
CA ALA A 4 38.81 -18.53 -48.13
C ALA A 4 39.65 -19.78 -48.41
N GLY A 5 39.05 -20.87 -48.91
CA GLY A 5 39.75 -22.12 -49.25
C GLY A 5 40.28 -22.94 -48.07
N TRP A 6 39.97 -22.57 -46.83
CA TRP A 6 40.52 -23.25 -45.65
C TRP A 6 39.77 -24.54 -45.32
N SER A 7 40.52 -25.63 -45.12
CA SER A 7 39.97 -26.89 -44.63
C SER A 7 39.60 -26.80 -43.15
N THR A 8 38.64 -27.61 -42.70
CA THR A 8 38.26 -27.70 -41.28
C THR A 8 39.44 -28.08 -40.40
N ARG A 9 40.35 -28.93 -40.89
CA ARG A 9 41.61 -29.31 -40.24
C ARG A 9 42.56 -28.14 -40.06
N HIS A 10 42.73 -27.32 -41.09
CA HIS A 10 43.59 -26.14 -41.01
C HIS A 10 43.10 -25.15 -39.94
N VAL A 11 41.79 -24.89 -39.92
CA VAL A 11 41.21 -24.00 -38.91
C VAL A 11 41.29 -24.62 -37.52
N ALA A 12 41.00 -25.91 -37.37
CA ALA A 12 41.13 -26.65 -36.11
C ALA A 12 42.54 -26.54 -35.50
N GLY A 13 43.58 -26.65 -36.32
CA GLY A 13 44.97 -26.45 -35.89
C GLY A 13 45.30 -25.00 -35.50
N GLN A 14 44.68 -24.00 -36.15
CA GLN A 14 44.88 -22.59 -35.80
C GLN A 14 44.15 -22.19 -34.50
N VAL A 15 42.98 -22.78 -34.22
CA VAL A 15 42.18 -22.44 -33.03
C VAL A 15 42.38 -23.39 -31.85
N ASP A 16 43.27 -24.38 -31.98
CA ASP A 16 43.54 -25.42 -30.98
C ASP A 16 42.25 -26.13 -30.49
N ARG A 17 41.39 -26.54 -31.43
CA ARG A 17 40.15 -27.27 -31.15
C ARG A 17 39.98 -28.44 -32.11
N SER A 18 39.09 -29.38 -31.78
CA SER A 18 38.84 -30.53 -32.64
C SER A 18 38.15 -30.13 -33.95
N GLU A 19 38.47 -30.85 -35.05
CA GLU A 19 37.81 -30.67 -36.35
C GLU A 19 36.27 -30.78 -36.25
N CYS A 20 35.78 -31.65 -35.36
CA CYS A 20 34.36 -31.83 -35.11
C CYS A 20 33.71 -30.59 -34.47
N ALA A 21 34.38 -29.94 -33.50
CA ALA A 21 33.89 -28.71 -32.89
C ALA A 21 33.80 -27.57 -33.92
N VAL A 22 34.83 -27.42 -34.75
CA VAL A 22 34.87 -26.42 -35.83
C VAL A 22 33.75 -26.66 -36.84
N ARG A 23 33.53 -27.91 -37.25
CA ARG A 23 32.43 -28.29 -38.15
C ARG A 23 31.07 -27.99 -37.52
N ASN A 24 30.82 -28.41 -36.28
CA ASN A 24 29.53 -28.21 -35.61
C ASN A 24 29.20 -26.72 -35.43
N CYS A 25 30.18 -25.90 -35.06
CA CYS A 25 30.01 -24.44 -34.97
C CYS A 25 29.72 -23.82 -36.34
N TRP A 26 30.41 -24.28 -37.39
CA TRP A 26 30.17 -23.79 -38.76
C TRP A 26 28.78 -24.18 -39.29
N GLU A 27 28.34 -25.41 -39.04
CA GLU A 27 26.99 -25.88 -39.38
C GLU A 27 25.91 -25.11 -38.61
N GLN A 28 26.12 -24.84 -37.32
CA GLN A 28 25.23 -24.00 -36.52
C GLN A 28 25.15 -22.58 -37.09
N TRP A 29 26.29 -21.95 -37.39
CA TRP A 29 26.33 -20.62 -37.99
C TRP A 29 25.64 -20.57 -39.36
N THR A 30 25.85 -21.60 -40.20
CA THR A 30 25.24 -21.67 -41.54
C THR A 30 23.72 -21.82 -41.46
N ARG A 31 23.20 -22.58 -40.49
CA ARG A 31 21.76 -22.83 -40.34
C ARG A 31 21.02 -21.70 -39.61
N GLU A 32 21.60 -21.18 -38.55
CA GLU A 32 20.91 -20.30 -37.60
C GLU A 32 21.43 -18.85 -37.67
N GLY A 33 22.55 -18.59 -38.35
CA GLY A 33 23.18 -17.27 -38.38
C GLY A 33 23.71 -16.80 -37.03
N THR A 34 23.81 -17.71 -36.05
CA THR A 34 24.27 -17.39 -34.69
C THR A 34 25.38 -18.32 -34.24
N HIS A 35 26.33 -17.76 -33.50
CA HIS A 35 27.40 -18.50 -32.82
C HIS A 35 27.11 -18.64 -31.32
N ALA A 36 25.92 -18.22 -30.88
CA ALA A 36 25.52 -18.27 -29.50
C ALA A 36 25.33 -19.72 -29.05
N ARG A 37 25.81 -20.05 -27.87
CA ARG A 37 25.59 -21.37 -27.26
C ARG A 37 24.09 -21.55 -26.99
N LYS A 38 23.53 -22.66 -27.46
CA LYS A 38 22.16 -23.05 -27.11
C LYS A 38 22.04 -23.26 -25.60
N THR A 39 20.93 -22.81 -25.03
CA THR A 39 20.59 -23.07 -23.64
C THR A 39 20.56 -24.58 -23.42
N GLY A 40 21.40 -25.06 -22.51
CA GLY A 40 21.35 -26.46 -22.08
C GLY A 40 20.03 -26.75 -21.37
N SER A 41 19.68 -28.03 -21.27
CA SER A 41 18.47 -28.50 -20.57
C SER A 41 18.40 -28.10 -19.09
N GLY A 42 19.52 -27.71 -18.49
CA GLY A 42 19.63 -27.34 -17.08
C GLY A 42 19.49 -28.55 -16.15
N ALA A 43 19.61 -28.30 -14.85
CA ALA A 43 19.34 -29.32 -13.84
C ALA A 43 17.83 -29.61 -13.76
N THR A 44 17.46 -30.87 -13.58
CA THR A 44 16.07 -31.26 -13.34
C THR A 44 15.56 -30.65 -12.04
N ARG A 45 14.29 -30.25 -12.02
CA ARG A 45 13.65 -29.72 -10.81
C ARG A 45 13.50 -30.84 -9.77
N LYS A 46 13.71 -30.50 -8.50
CA LYS A 46 13.48 -31.43 -7.39
C LYS A 46 11.99 -31.64 -7.08
N THR A 47 11.14 -30.67 -7.42
CA THR A 47 9.70 -30.75 -7.21
C THR A 47 8.97 -31.14 -8.50
N THR A 48 7.84 -31.79 -8.33
CA THR A 48 6.90 -32.14 -9.38
C THR A 48 5.91 -31.00 -9.61
N ARG A 49 5.28 -30.96 -10.80
CA ARG A 49 4.19 -30.03 -11.11
C ARG A 49 3.00 -30.13 -10.14
N ARG A 50 2.80 -31.27 -9.48
CA ARG A 50 1.73 -31.45 -8.48
C ARG A 50 2.07 -30.73 -7.18
N GLU A 51 3.31 -30.84 -6.73
CA GLU A 51 3.81 -30.15 -5.54
C GLU A 51 3.85 -28.64 -5.75
N ASP A 52 4.31 -28.17 -6.92
CA ASP A 52 4.31 -26.73 -7.24
C ASP A 52 2.89 -26.14 -7.19
N ARG A 53 1.89 -26.86 -7.74
CA ARG A 53 0.48 -26.45 -7.66
C ARG A 53 -0.04 -26.45 -6.22
N ARG A 54 0.39 -27.39 -5.38
CA ARG A 54 0.02 -27.43 -3.96
C ARG A 54 0.59 -26.22 -3.23
N ASN A 55 1.85 -25.88 -3.47
CA ASN A 55 2.54 -24.74 -2.86
C ASN A 55 1.85 -23.42 -3.22
N VAL A 56 1.50 -23.26 -4.51
CA VAL A 56 0.75 -22.08 -4.99
C VAL A 56 -0.64 -22.01 -4.33
N ARG A 57 -1.36 -23.13 -4.22
CA ARG A 57 -2.66 -23.17 -3.56
C ARG A 57 -2.56 -22.80 -2.08
N GLN A 58 -1.58 -23.33 -1.36
CA GLN A 58 -1.38 -23.04 0.06
C GLN A 58 -1.13 -21.55 0.29
N ALA A 59 -0.30 -20.92 -0.56
CA ALA A 59 -0.05 -19.48 -0.51
C ALA A 59 -1.28 -18.62 -0.89
N LEU A 60 -2.22 -19.16 -1.67
CA LEU A 60 -3.47 -18.47 -2.02
C LEU A 60 -4.55 -18.61 -0.93
N VAL A 61 -4.62 -19.77 -0.27
CA VAL A 61 -5.57 -20.03 0.81
C VAL A 61 -5.19 -19.26 2.07
N ASP A 62 -3.90 -19.25 2.41
CA ASP A 62 -3.38 -18.46 3.52
C ASP A 62 -2.16 -17.64 3.05
N PRO A 63 -2.38 -16.36 2.70
CA PRO A 63 -1.33 -15.44 2.27
C PRO A 63 -0.25 -15.14 3.33
N THR A 64 -0.44 -15.58 4.58
CA THR A 64 0.50 -15.32 5.69
C THR A 64 1.52 -16.46 5.90
N VAL A 65 1.31 -17.61 5.25
CA VAL A 65 2.20 -18.78 5.41
C VAL A 65 3.61 -18.45 4.93
N THR A 66 4.61 -18.83 5.75
CA THR A 66 6.00 -18.62 5.41
C THR A 66 6.51 -19.64 4.39
N ARG A 67 7.55 -19.25 3.64
CA ARG A 67 8.23 -20.13 2.68
C ARG A 67 8.75 -21.40 3.35
N SER A 68 9.24 -21.29 4.59
CA SER A 68 9.75 -22.42 5.35
C SER A 68 8.65 -23.44 5.68
N THR A 69 7.46 -22.97 6.06
CA THR A 69 6.31 -23.82 6.35
C THR A 69 5.83 -24.56 5.10
N ILE A 70 5.67 -23.84 3.97
CA ILE A 70 5.32 -24.46 2.69
C ILE A 70 6.38 -25.51 2.30
N GLY A 71 7.65 -25.27 2.62
CA GLY A 71 8.75 -26.18 2.29
C GLY A 71 8.81 -27.43 3.14
N ALA A 72 8.41 -27.33 4.41
CA ALA A 72 8.27 -28.49 5.29
C ALA A 72 7.14 -29.42 4.84
N ASP A 73 6.08 -28.88 4.24
CA ASP A 73 4.94 -29.66 3.75
C ASP A 73 5.20 -30.37 2.41
N VAL A 74 6.27 -29.98 1.71
CA VAL A 74 6.81 -30.69 0.56
C VAL A 74 7.72 -31.78 1.11
N GLY A 75 7.37 -33.06 0.91
CA GLY A 75 8.15 -34.21 1.39
C GLY A 75 9.54 -34.39 0.76
N VAL A 76 10.12 -33.31 0.24
CA VAL A 76 11.44 -33.23 -0.39
C VAL A 76 12.22 -32.11 0.29
N ALA A 77 13.46 -32.39 0.68
CA ALA A 77 14.33 -31.39 1.28
C ALA A 77 14.65 -30.26 0.27
N ILE A 78 13.98 -29.12 0.45
CA ILE A 78 14.13 -27.92 -0.38
C ILE A 78 14.48 -26.71 0.48
N VAL A 79 15.35 -25.84 -0.06
CA VAL A 79 15.63 -24.54 0.56
C VAL A 79 14.45 -23.57 0.30
N PRO A 80 14.13 -22.66 1.24
CA PRO A 80 13.01 -21.72 1.10
C PRO A 80 13.05 -20.85 -0.18
N GLN A 81 14.25 -20.63 -0.73
CA GLN A 81 14.43 -19.88 -1.98
C GLN A 81 13.79 -20.57 -3.19
N THR A 82 13.74 -21.90 -3.19
CA THR A 82 13.09 -22.68 -4.26
C THR A 82 11.60 -22.36 -4.32
N ILE A 83 10.94 -22.30 -3.16
CA ILE A 83 9.52 -21.94 -3.05
C ILE A 83 9.30 -20.50 -3.49
N SER A 84 10.20 -19.58 -3.12
CA SER A 84 10.12 -18.20 -3.61
C SER A 84 10.17 -18.12 -5.13
N ARG A 85 11.01 -18.93 -5.79
CA ARG A 85 11.07 -18.98 -7.26
C ARG A 85 9.79 -19.56 -7.85
N HIS A 86 9.25 -20.64 -7.29
CA HIS A 86 8.02 -21.26 -7.80
C HIS A 86 6.80 -20.35 -7.63
N LEU A 87 6.71 -19.64 -6.50
CA LEU A 87 5.67 -18.63 -6.28
C LEU A 87 5.84 -17.45 -7.27
N ALA A 88 7.06 -17.01 -7.52
CA ALA A 88 7.34 -15.95 -8.50
C ALA A 88 6.99 -16.37 -9.94
N GLU A 89 7.27 -17.62 -10.33
CA GLU A 89 6.84 -18.20 -11.61
C GLU A 89 5.31 -18.22 -11.76
N ALA A 90 4.59 -18.34 -10.64
CA ALA A 90 3.13 -18.23 -10.58
C ALA A 90 2.62 -16.79 -10.40
N ASN A 91 3.46 -15.77 -10.60
CA ASN A 91 3.15 -14.35 -10.39
C ASN A 91 2.74 -13.96 -8.96
N LEU A 92 3.06 -14.77 -7.97
CA LEU A 92 2.84 -14.46 -6.55
C LEU A 92 4.04 -13.71 -5.96
N LYS A 93 3.79 -12.50 -5.48
CA LYS A 93 4.79 -11.65 -4.82
C LYS A 93 4.42 -11.44 -3.36
N SER A 94 5.40 -11.61 -2.48
CA SER A 94 5.23 -11.24 -1.07
C SER A 94 5.06 -9.73 -0.95
N LYS A 95 4.02 -9.31 -0.22
CA LYS A 95 3.77 -7.92 0.14
C LYS A 95 3.71 -7.79 1.65
N ARG A 96 4.11 -6.63 2.17
CA ARG A 96 3.91 -6.30 3.58
C ARG A 96 2.40 -6.12 3.81
N SER A 97 1.85 -6.79 4.81
CA SER A 97 0.45 -6.58 5.21
C SER A 97 0.25 -5.12 5.62
N PHE A 98 -0.88 -4.54 5.21
CA PHE A 98 -1.27 -3.20 5.61
C PHE A 98 -1.63 -3.22 7.10
N ARG A 99 -1.03 -2.32 7.90
CA ARG A 99 -1.29 -2.25 9.34
C ARG A 99 -2.54 -1.41 9.56
N VAL A 100 -3.65 -2.05 9.91
CA VAL A 100 -4.90 -1.37 10.30
C VAL A 100 -5.23 -1.73 11.74
N LEU A 101 -5.84 -0.79 12.47
CA LEU A 101 -6.46 -1.09 13.75
C LEU A 101 -7.47 -2.23 13.57
N PRO A 102 -7.42 -3.29 14.40
CA PRO A 102 -8.41 -4.35 14.31
C PRO A 102 -9.82 -3.78 14.51
N LEU A 103 -10.70 -3.95 13.52
CA LEU A 103 -12.11 -3.58 13.63
C LEU A 103 -12.92 -4.79 14.08
N THR A 104 -13.75 -4.60 15.10
CA THR A 104 -14.79 -5.56 15.47
C THR A 104 -15.93 -5.48 14.44
N PRO A 105 -16.78 -6.52 14.34
CA PRO A 105 -17.98 -6.46 13.50
C PRO A 105 -18.89 -5.27 13.84
N GLU A 106 -18.96 -4.90 15.12
CA GLU A 106 -19.70 -3.73 15.59
C GLU A 106 -19.15 -2.42 15.04
N HIS A 107 -17.82 -2.21 15.08
CA HIS A 107 -17.21 -1.02 14.49
C HIS A 107 -17.48 -0.91 12.98
N ARG A 108 -17.47 -2.06 12.27
CA ARG A 108 -17.80 -2.08 10.84
C ARG A 108 -19.26 -1.68 10.59
N GLN A 109 -20.19 -2.22 11.39
CA GLN A 109 -21.60 -1.88 11.26
C GLN A 109 -21.85 -0.39 11.53
N LEU A 110 -21.25 0.17 12.57
CA LEU A 110 -21.35 1.60 12.88
C LEU A 110 -20.78 2.47 11.76
N SER A 111 -19.61 2.10 11.21
CA SER A 111 -19.00 2.82 10.08
C SER A 111 -19.85 2.76 8.81
N LEU A 112 -20.44 1.60 8.54
CA LEU A 112 -21.34 1.40 7.41
C LEU A 112 -22.61 2.26 7.54
N GLN A 113 -23.28 2.18 8.69
CA GLN A 113 -24.48 2.98 8.97
C GLN A 113 -24.18 4.48 8.89
N TRP A 114 -23.03 4.90 9.42
CA TRP A 114 -22.57 6.28 9.37
C TRP A 114 -22.43 6.79 7.92
N CYS A 115 -21.81 5.98 7.04
CA CYS A 115 -21.64 6.31 5.63
C CYS A 115 -22.97 6.29 4.88
N GLN A 116 -23.82 5.29 5.14
CA GLN A 116 -25.15 5.18 4.51
C GLN A 116 -26.03 6.38 4.85
N ALA A 117 -26.07 6.80 6.11
CA ALA A 117 -26.82 7.98 6.55
C ALA A 117 -26.38 9.29 5.86
N ARG A 118 -25.14 9.32 5.34
CA ARG A 118 -24.53 10.48 4.67
C ARG A 118 -24.27 10.25 3.18
N SER A 119 -24.83 9.19 2.61
CA SER A 119 -24.66 8.85 1.19
C SER A 119 -25.23 9.91 0.24
N MET A 120 -26.25 10.65 0.67
CA MET A 120 -26.85 11.74 -0.09
C MET A 120 -26.13 13.09 0.11
N TRP A 121 -25.12 13.17 0.97
CA TRP A 121 -24.41 14.41 1.21
C TRP A 121 -23.52 14.77 0.02
N ASN A 122 -23.68 15.99 -0.47
CA ASN A 122 -22.84 16.52 -1.54
C ASN A 122 -21.62 17.27 -0.97
N VAL A 123 -20.72 17.69 -1.86
CA VAL A 123 -19.51 18.44 -1.50
C VAL A 123 -19.83 19.69 -0.67
N THR A 124 -20.93 20.40 -0.97
CA THR A 124 -21.35 21.60 -0.23
C THR A 124 -21.72 21.29 1.22
N ASN A 125 -22.29 20.13 1.50
CA ASN A 125 -22.52 19.68 2.88
C ASN A 125 -21.18 19.43 3.60
N TRP A 126 -20.24 18.74 2.94
CA TRP A 126 -18.93 18.43 3.50
C TRP A 126 -18.05 19.67 3.72
N GLN A 127 -18.20 20.71 2.88
CA GLN A 127 -17.51 21.99 3.06
C GLN A 127 -17.96 22.77 4.30
N LYS A 128 -19.12 22.45 4.87
CA LYS A 128 -19.57 23.01 6.16
C LYS A 128 -18.99 22.26 7.35
N VAL A 129 -18.35 21.11 7.13
CA VAL A 129 -17.80 20.29 8.21
C VAL A 129 -16.41 20.80 8.57
N VAL A 130 -16.21 21.13 9.84
CA VAL A 130 -14.91 21.45 10.42
C VAL A 130 -14.36 20.18 11.07
N PHE A 131 -13.35 19.59 10.45
CA PHE A 131 -12.70 18.37 10.96
C PHE A 131 -11.67 18.69 12.03
N SER A 132 -11.67 17.93 13.12
CA SER A 132 -10.70 18.06 14.21
C SER A 132 -10.40 16.71 14.87
N ASP A 133 -9.17 16.56 15.38
CA ASP A 133 -8.68 15.33 16.02
C ASP A 133 -8.30 15.63 17.49
N GLU A 134 -7.16 16.29 17.72
CA GLU A 134 -6.71 16.69 19.06
C GLU A 134 -7.06 18.17 19.35
N SER A 135 -8.30 18.47 19.71
CA SER A 135 -8.71 19.82 20.12
C SER A 135 -8.69 20.00 21.64
N ARG A 136 -8.09 21.09 22.13
CA ARG A 136 -8.30 21.60 23.50
C ARG A 136 -9.23 22.82 23.43
N PHE A 137 -10.31 22.80 24.19
CA PHE A 137 -11.26 23.92 24.29
C PHE A 137 -10.91 24.82 25.48
N VAL A 138 -10.90 26.13 25.28
CA VAL A 138 -10.68 27.13 26.34
C VAL A 138 -11.70 28.26 26.19
N TRP A 139 -12.24 28.75 27.31
CA TRP A 139 -13.18 29.87 27.38
C TRP A 139 -12.40 31.20 27.48
N GLY A 140 -11.86 31.72 26.38
CA GLY A 140 -11.11 32.99 26.42
C GLY A 140 -10.51 33.44 25.08
N THR A 141 -10.28 34.76 24.96
CA THR A 141 -9.88 35.49 23.74
C THR A 141 -8.38 35.60 23.49
N ASP A 142 -7.51 35.04 24.34
CA ASP A 142 -6.11 35.51 24.40
C ASP A 142 -5.10 34.80 23.50
N ASP A 143 -5.47 33.72 22.80
CA ASP A 143 -4.46 32.88 22.11
C ASP A 143 -4.45 32.98 20.57
N ASN A 144 -5.11 33.97 19.95
CA ASN A 144 -5.13 34.12 18.48
C ASN A 144 -5.66 32.85 17.74
N ARG A 145 -6.41 32.00 18.45
CA ARG A 145 -6.97 30.74 17.95
C ARG A 145 -8.34 30.96 17.30
N PRO A 146 -8.72 30.16 16.29
CA PRO A 146 -9.99 30.34 15.60
C PRO A 146 -11.16 30.26 16.57
N SER A 147 -11.92 31.34 16.72
CA SER A 147 -13.19 31.32 17.44
C SER A 147 -14.25 30.64 16.57
N LEU A 148 -14.85 29.56 17.08
CA LEU A 148 -15.95 28.86 16.41
C LEU A 148 -17.19 29.76 16.20
N ASN A 149 -17.26 30.91 16.89
CA ASN A 149 -18.35 31.89 16.76
C ASN A 149 -18.37 32.58 15.38
N GLY A 150 -17.30 32.46 14.58
CA GLY A 150 -17.24 33.01 13.22
C GLY A 150 -17.82 32.12 12.11
N LEU A 151 -18.32 30.93 12.43
CA LEU A 151 -18.76 29.94 11.44
C LEU A 151 -20.26 29.56 11.60
N PRO A 152 -21.20 30.46 11.23
CA PRO A 152 -22.62 30.18 11.31
C PRO A 152 -23.02 29.01 10.39
N GLY A 153 -23.59 27.97 10.98
CA GLY A 153 -24.02 26.75 10.27
C GLY A 153 -22.91 25.72 9.99
N ALA A 154 -21.73 25.86 10.61
CA ALA A 154 -20.71 24.84 10.56
C ALA A 154 -21.07 23.63 11.42
N ILE A 155 -20.69 22.45 10.93
CA ILE A 155 -20.84 21.17 11.62
C ILE A 155 -19.47 20.76 12.13
N PHE A 156 -19.31 20.61 13.42
CA PHE A 156 -18.04 20.29 14.03
C PHE A 156 -17.85 18.78 14.15
N GLN A 157 -16.76 18.24 13.62
CA GLN A 157 -16.40 16.84 13.75
C GLN A 157 -15.31 16.66 14.81
N GLN A 158 -15.53 15.68 15.69
CA GLN A 158 -14.53 15.18 16.64
C GLN A 158 -14.54 13.66 16.63
N ASP A 159 -13.43 13.05 17.03
CA ASP A 159 -13.38 11.63 17.32
C ASP A 159 -13.94 11.34 18.73
N ASN A 160 -14.50 10.16 18.95
CA ASN A 160 -15.08 9.80 20.26
C ASN A 160 -14.00 9.35 21.26
N ALA A 161 -12.81 9.95 21.23
CA ALA A 161 -11.76 9.65 22.20
C ALA A 161 -12.20 10.06 23.62
N ARG A 162 -11.67 9.37 24.63
CA ARG A 162 -12.09 9.53 26.04
C ARG A 162 -12.12 11.00 26.52
N PRO A 163 -11.12 11.86 26.21
CA PRO A 163 -11.17 13.26 26.61
C PRO A 163 -12.39 14.02 26.05
N HIS A 164 -12.85 13.67 24.85
CA HIS A 164 -13.99 14.31 24.19
C HIS A 164 -15.34 13.77 24.69
N THR A 165 -15.35 12.64 25.39
CA THR A 165 -16.54 12.10 26.08
C THR A 165 -16.73 12.64 27.50
N ALA A 166 -15.78 13.43 28.01
CA ALA A 166 -15.90 14.05 29.33
C ALA A 166 -17.09 15.03 29.37
N ILE A 167 -17.78 15.12 30.51
CA ILE A 167 -18.96 15.98 30.69
C ILE A 167 -18.66 17.43 30.31
N VAL A 168 -17.51 17.96 30.75
CA VAL A 168 -17.07 19.34 30.45
C VAL A 168 -16.91 19.57 28.94
N ALA A 169 -16.37 18.60 28.20
CA ALA A 169 -16.23 18.69 26.75
C ALA A 169 -17.60 18.60 26.06
N GLN A 170 -18.47 17.68 26.51
CA GLN A 170 -19.83 17.53 25.99
C GLN A 170 -20.68 18.76 26.23
N ASP A 171 -20.59 19.39 27.40
CA ASP A 171 -21.31 20.63 27.73
C ASP A 171 -20.85 21.80 26.83
N PHE A 172 -19.56 21.90 26.53
CA PHE A 172 -19.04 22.87 25.55
C PHE A 172 -19.57 22.60 24.13
N LEU A 173 -19.65 21.33 23.73
CA LEU A 173 -20.11 20.95 22.40
C LEU A 173 -21.61 21.15 22.19
N ARG A 174 -22.43 21.29 23.25
CA ARG A 174 -23.87 21.58 23.12
C ARG A 174 -24.17 22.90 22.41
N TYR A 175 -23.22 23.84 22.42
CA TYR A 175 -23.36 25.12 21.72
C TYR A 175 -23.11 25.01 20.22
N PHE A 176 -22.68 23.85 19.71
CA PHE A 176 -22.33 23.64 18.32
C PHE A 176 -23.08 22.44 17.73
N GLN A 177 -23.30 22.46 16.41
CA GLN A 177 -23.80 21.27 15.71
C GLN A 177 -22.64 20.28 15.56
N THR A 178 -22.70 19.11 16.21
CA THR A 178 -21.64 18.10 16.12
C THR A 178 -21.97 16.98 15.13
N LEU A 179 -20.96 16.56 14.37
CA LEU A 179 -21.01 15.39 13.53
C LEU A 179 -20.69 14.16 14.37
N LEU A 180 -21.69 13.35 14.70
CA LEU A 180 -21.45 12.03 15.29
C LEU A 180 -20.45 11.28 14.41
N TRP A 181 -19.33 10.82 14.94
CA TRP A 181 -18.27 10.13 14.21
C TRP A 181 -18.22 8.64 14.54
N THR A 182 -17.84 7.80 13.58
CA THR A 182 -17.65 6.37 13.82
C THR A 182 -16.26 6.11 14.42
N ALA A 183 -16.18 5.16 15.36
CA ALA A 183 -14.91 4.83 16.01
C ALA A 183 -13.96 4.11 15.04
N ARG A 184 -12.66 4.41 15.16
CA ARG A 184 -11.56 3.74 14.41
C ARG A 184 -11.68 3.83 12.88
N SER A 185 -12.10 4.98 12.37
CA SER A 185 -12.19 5.26 10.93
C SER A 185 -11.26 6.40 10.49
N PRO A 186 -9.93 6.21 10.57
CA PRO A 186 -8.97 7.24 10.15
C PRO A 186 -9.05 7.50 8.64
N ASP A 187 -9.46 6.51 7.85
CA ASP A 187 -9.63 6.59 6.40
C ASP A 187 -10.78 7.53 5.97
N LEU A 188 -11.72 7.77 6.88
CA LEU A 188 -12.79 8.77 6.70
C LEU A 188 -12.37 10.18 7.14
N SER A 189 -11.21 10.37 7.79
CA SER A 189 -10.77 11.66 8.31
C SER A 189 -9.77 12.37 7.38
N PRO A 190 -10.14 13.52 6.77
CA PRO A 190 -9.19 14.35 6.02
C PRO A 190 -7.98 14.81 6.85
N VAL A 191 -8.15 14.99 8.16
CA VAL A 191 -7.09 15.48 9.07
C VAL A 191 -5.96 14.47 9.18
N GLU A 192 -6.27 13.17 9.19
CA GLU A 192 -5.25 12.11 9.17
C GLU A 192 -4.40 12.16 7.90
N HIS A 193 -5.03 12.48 6.77
CA HIS A 193 -4.32 12.66 5.51
C HIS A 193 -3.40 13.88 5.52
N VAL A 194 -3.86 15.01 6.07
CA VAL A 194 -3.03 16.21 6.26
C VAL A 194 -1.85 15.90 7.19
N ARG A 195 -2.10 15.22 8.30
CA ARG A 195 -1.06 14.80 9.26
C ARG A 195 -0.02 13.89 8.60
N ASP A 196 -0.44 12.93 7.79
CA ASP A 196 0.48 12.05 7.05
C ASP A 196 1.28 12.83 5.97
N GLN A 197 0.67 13.79 5.29
CA GLN A 197 1.38 14.67 4.34
C GLN A 197 2.47 15.47 5.06
N LEU A 198 2.14 16.08 6.20
CA LEU A 198 3.10 16.84 7.00
C LEU A 198 4.25 15.95 7.45
N LYS A 199 3.95 14.78 8.03
CA LYS A 199 4.96 13.79 8.48
C LYS A 199 5.92 13.38 7.37
N ARG A 200 5.43 13.22 6.14
CA ARG A 200 6.27 12.88 4.98
C ARG A 200 7.20 14.01 4.54
N GLN A 201 6.85 15.26 4.83
CA GLN A 201 7.65 16.44 4.54
C GLN A 201 8.60 16.81 5.68
N MET A 202 8.40 16.24 6.87
CA MET A 202 9.28 16.53 8.01
C MET A 202 10.71 16.06 7.74
N PRO A 203 11.72 16.89 8.03
CA PRO A 203 13.12 16.51 7.93
C PRO A 203 13.45 15.43 8.99
N SER A 204 14.46 14.62 8.69
CA SER A 204 14.91 13.55 9.60
C SER A 204 15.69 14.10 10.82
N CYS A 205 16.13 15.36 10.77
CA CYS A 205 16.73 16.05 11.92
C CYS A 205 15.62 16.73 12.76
N HIS A 206 15.69 16.53 14.08
CA HIS A 206 14.66 17.00 15.01
C HIS A 206 14.92 18.39 15.62
N SER A 207 15.90 19.14 15.11
CA SER A 207 16.14 20.51 15.55
C SER A 207 14.95 21.39 15.13
N ASP A 208 14.35 22.09 16.10
CA ASP A 208 13.26 23.05 15.89
C ASP A 208 12.01 22.47 15.22
N LEU A 209 11.57 21.31 15.74
CA LEU A 209 10.40 20.57 15.26
C LEU A 209 9.11 21.43 15.25
N GLU A 210 8.94 22.30 16.24
CA GLU A 210 7.77 23.18 16.33
C GLU A 210 7.73 24.20 15.19
N LEU A 211 8.83 24.93 14.96
CA LEU A 211 8.94 25.90 13.88
C LEU A 211 8.75 25.23 12.51
N THR A 212 9.33 24.04 12.33
CA THR A 212 9.21 23.29 11.09
C THR A 212 7.76 22.90 10.82
N VAL A 213 7.02 22.42 11.83
CA VAL A 213 5.60 22.06 11.67
C VAL A 213 4.74 23.30 11.40
N GLN A 214 5.00 24.41 12.10
CA GLN A 214 4.28 25.67 11.87
C GLN A 214 4.51 26.20 10.45
N ASP A 215 5.74 26.16 9.95
CA ASP A 215 6.08 26.59 8.59
C ASP A 215 5.43 25.70 7.52
N LEU A 216 5.50 24.38 7.68
CA LEU A 216 4.83 23.42 6.78
C LEU A 216 3.31 23.61 6.79
N TRP A 217 2.72 23.90 7.95
CA TRP A 217 1.29 24.18 8.07
C TRP A 217 0.91 25.49 7.37
N ALA A 218 1.68 26.56 7.58
CA ALA A 218 1.43 27.87 6.97
C ALA A 218 1.52 27.84 5.43
N HIS A 219 2.41 27.00 4.89
CA HIS A 219 2.60 26.83 3.46
C HIS A 219 1.73 25.72 2.83
N LEU A 220 0.90 25.02 3.60
CA LEU A 220 0.03 23.98 3.08
C LEU A 220 -1.02 24.62 2.14
N PRO A 221 -1.06 24.26 0.84
CA PRO A 221 -1.99 24.87 -0.10
C PRO A 221 -3.44 24.59 0.31
N GLN A 222 -4.27 25.63 0.36
CA GLN A 222 -5.68 25.45 0.70
C GLN A 222 -6.43 24.57 -0.29
N ASP A 223 -5.99 24.52 -1.55
CA ASP A 223 -6.58 23.60 -2.54
C ASP A 223 -6.32 22.14 -2.20
N ASN A 224 -5.23 21.80 -1.52
CA ASN A 224 -5.03 20.43 -1.02
C ASN A 224 -6.12 20.08 0.01
N ILE A 225 -6.38 20.98 0.97
CA ILE A 225 -7.41 20.77 1.99
C ILE A 225 -8.80 20.66 1.34
N ARG A 226 -9.11 21.56 0.39
CA ARG A 226 -10.38 21.50 -0.37
C ARG A 226 -10.52 20.19 -1.14
N CYS A 227 -9.48 19.72 -1.82
CA CYS A 227 -9.49 18.43 -2.51
C CYS A 227 -9.77 17.27 -1.55
N LEU A 228 -9.18 17.29 -0.34
CA LEU A 228 -9.45 16.27 0.68
C LEU A 228 -10.91 16.31 1.15
N ILE A 229 -11.46 17.49 1.42
CA ILE A 229 -12.87 17.64 1.80
C ILE A 229 -13.80 17.18 0.66
N ASN A 230 -13.49 17.59 -0.58
CA ASN A 230 -14.27 17.22 -1.75
C ASN A 230 -14.21 15.71 -2.05
N SER A 231 -13.20 14.99 -1.54
CA SER A 231 -13.09 13.52 -1.65
C SER A 231 -13.99 12.75 -0.66
N MET A 232 -14.64 13.42 0.29
CA MET A 232 -15.46 12.76 1.32
C MET A 232 -16.58 11.86 0.77
N PRO A 233 -17.32 12.24 -0.30
CA PRO A 233 -18.29 11.33 -0.91
C PRO A 233 -17.65 10.02 -1.40
N ASP A 234 -16.47 10.10 -2.03
CA ASP A 234 -15.75 8.92 -2.53
C ASP A 234 -15.22 8.04 -1.39
N ARG A 235 -14.75 8.65 -0.29
CA ARG A 235 -14.34 7.93 0.93
C ARG A 235 -15.52 7.17 1.54
N GLY A 236 -16.67 7.83 1.67
CA GLY A 236 -17.90 7.22 2.15
C GLY A 236 -18.37 6.06 1.26
N ALA A 237 -18.35 6.24 -0.06
CA ALA A 237 -18.69 5.19 -1.02
C ALA A 237 -17.74 3.98 -0.94
N ALA A 238 -16.43 4.21 -0.79
CA ALA A 238 -15.45 3.15 -0.59
C ALA A 238 -15.70 2.37 0.71
N CYS A 239 -16.06 3.05 1.80
CA CYS A 239 -16.38 2.42 3.08
C CYS A 239 -17.67 1.58 2.98
N ILE A 240 -18.68 2.05 2.25
CA ILE A 240 -19.90 1.27 1.95
C ILE A 240 -19.54 0.02 1.15
N ALA A 241 -18.73 0.15 0.09
CA ALA A 241 -18.30 -0.98 -0.73
C ALA A 241 -17.47 -2.01 0.06
N ALA A 242 -16.73 -1.57 1.08
CA ALA A 242 -15.98 -2.43 2.00
C ALA A 242 -16.85 -3.03 3.14
N GLY A 243 -18.16 -2.74 3.17
CA GLY A 243 -19.05 -3.15 4.25
C GLY A 243 -18.59 -2.62 5.61
N GLY A 244 -18.24 -1.33 5.67
CA GLY A 244 -17.72 -0.67 6.88
C GLY A 244 -16.29 -1.09 7.26
N GLY A 245 -15.60 -1.81 6.39
CA GLY A 245 -14.20 -2.19 6.57
C GLY A 245 -13.22 -1.09 6.17
N PRO A 246 -11.91 -1.31 6.38
CA PRO A 246 -10.87 -0.36 6.00
C PRO A 246 -10.87 -0.09 4.50
N THR A 247 -10.66 1.18 4.13
CA THR A 247 -10.49 1.59 2.73
C THR A 247 -9.04 1.92 2.41
N ARG A 248 -8.78 2.33 1.16
CA ARG A 248 -7.45 2.74 0.69
C ARG A 248 -7.03 4.15 1.15
N TYR A 249 -7.95 4.89 1.77
CA TYR A 249 -7.86 6.32 2.03
C TYR A 249 -7.17 6.65 3.35
#